data_AF-A0A9D2NSL6-F1
#
_entry.id   AF-A0A9D2NSL6-F1
#
_cell.length_a   1.000
_cell.length_b   1.000
_cell.length_c   1.000
_cell.angle_alpha   90.00
_cell.angle_beta   90.00
_cell.angle_gamma   90.00
#
_symmetry.space_group_name_H-M   'P 1'
#
loop_
_entity.id
_entity.type
_entity.pdbx_description
1 polymer ?
#
loop_
_entity_poly.entity_id
_entity_poly.type
_entity_poly.pdbx_seq_one_letter_code
_entity_poly.pdbx_strand_id
1 'polypeptide(L)'
;MKTELLKRELESLEDHEEFYEYLNKNKDEFKNWQQLMHEQEKKIPELKKRMRIHCNVDKATASKWLHTPPTKRNYVLVIALIMNLDIEDSNHLLKRYAHFQELFPKDPDDIIWIFMIQHRSLFNERYLLEFERLHYSVQRKLQQLLFKHGQKEPADHIHATTETMSAETYHICSETKLVSYICAHRDDLADRNQRLIAFLDHWLNGQSLYHALSGKPVQHLNKHISEIRNGKTLPKRDKLIMLGLALDMPVDTVDEMLKTAGFEPMCPKDQLEANIIYQLNQLELSVPDYFRIAQDPKILNDIKNELIQRNDMQLFDQIWESGSLIDYLRQSIKECGMEQIFKNSPLYHLF
;
A
#
# COMPACT_ATOMS: atom_id res chain seq x y z
N MET A 1 -10.87 -20.25 -2.09
CA MET A 1 -10.23 -20.36 -3.42
C MET A 1 -9.05 -19.39 -3.45
N LYS A 2 -7.81 -19.89 -3.56
CA LYS A 2 -6.58 -19.12 -3.22
C LYS A 2 -6.33 -18.06 -4.30
N THR A 3 -6.12 -16.81 -3.90
CA THR A 3 -5.90 -15.61 -4.73
C THR A 3 -5.06 -15.81 -6.00
N GLU A 4 -4.07 -16.70 -5.96
CA GLU A 4 -3.26 -17.13 -7.11
C GLU A 4 -4.06 -17.71 -8.29
N LEU A 5 -5.14 -18.45 -8.02
CA LEU A 5 -6.00 -18.99 -9.08
C LEU A 5 -6.73 -17.88 -9.82
N LEU A 6 -7.19 -16.86 -9.09
CA LEU A 6 -7.83 -15.69 -9.68
C LEU A 6 -6.83 -14.83 -10.45
N LYS A 7 -5.60 -14.69 -9.95
CA LYS A 7 -4.52 -13.99 -10.67
C LYS A 7 -4.23 -14.68 -12.02
N ARG A 8 -4.10 -16.01 -12.02
CA ARG A 8 -3.92 -16.80 -13.25
C ARG A 8 -5.10 -16.72 -14.21
N GLU A 9 -6.32 -16.75 -13.68
CA GLU A 9 -7.53 -16.59 -14.50
C GLU A 9 -7.54 -15.21 -15.17
N LEU A 10 -7.20 -14.15 -14.43
CA LEU A 10 -7.02 -12.78 -14.94
C LEU A 10 -5.93 -12.66 -16.00
N GLU A 11 -4.80 -13.34 -15.82
CA GLU A 11 -3.67 -13.38 -16.77
C GLU A 11 -4.04 -14.12 -18.06
N SER A 12 -5.04 -15.00 -18.04
CA SER A 12 -5.47 -15.79 -19.20
C SER A 12 -6.61 -15.18 -20.02
N LEU A 13 -7.16 -14.04 -19.59
CA LEU A 13 -8.27 -13.40 -20.30
C LEU A 13 -7.79 -12.81 -21.63
N GLU A 14 -8.52 -13.08 -22.71
CA GLU A 14 -8.16 -12.66 -24.07
C GLU A 14 -8.83 -11.33 -24.47
N ASP A 15 -9.98 -11.00 -23.89
CA ASP A 15 -10.73 -9.80 -24.24
C ASP A 15 -11.55 -9.18 -23.10
N HIS A 16 -12.15 -8.02 -23.40
CA HIS A 16 -12.95 -7.26 -22.45
C HIS A 16 -14.24 -7.97 -22.02
N GLU A 17 -14.86 -8.78 -22.89
CA GLU A 17 -16.06 -9.55 -22.54
C GLU A 17 -15.72 -10.61 -21.49
N GLU A 18 -14.63 -11.35 -21.68
CA GLU A 18 -14.12 -12.32 -20.70
C GLU A 18 -13.80 -11.66 -19.36
N PHE A 19 -13.23 -10.44 -19.37
CA PHE A 19 -12.99 -9.68 -18.14
C PHE A 19 -14.28 -9.29 -17.41
N TYR A 20 -15.34 -8.89 -18.12
CA TYR A 20 -16.64 -8.65 -17.48
C TYR A 20 -17.25 -9.92 -16.88
N GLU A 21 -17.13 -11.04 -17.57
CA GLU A 21 -17.58 -12.33 -17.06
C GLU A 21 -16.81 -12.71 -15.79
N TYR A 22 -15.49 -12.51 -15.77
CA TYR A 22 -14.65 -12.70 -14.59
C TYR A 22 -15.14 -11.85 -13.41
N LEU A 23 -15.42 -10.56 -13.62
CA LEU A 23 -15.93 -9.66 -12.58
C LEU A 23 -17.29 -10.12 -12.05
N ASN A 24 -18.21 -10.51 -12.93
CA ASN A 24 -19.54 -10.95 -12.52
C ASN A 24 -19.51 -12.29 -11.78
N LYS A 25 -18.70 -13.24 -12.25
CA LYS A 25 -18.50 -14.56 -11.65
C LYS A 25 -17.94 -14.46 -10.24
N ASN A 26 -17.01 -13.52 -10.02
CA ASN A 26 -16.31 -13.36 -8.75
C ASN A 26 -16.89 -12.25 -7.85
N LYS A 27 -18.10 -11.78 -8.14
CA LYS A 27 -18.70 -10.62 -7.44
C LYS A 27 -18.74 -10.75 -5.91
N ASP A 28 -18.98 -11.96 -5.42
CA ASP A 28 -19.14 -12.25 -3.99
C ASP A 28 -17.79 -12.27 -3.25
N GLU A 29 -16.67 -12.33 -3.99
CA GLU A 29 -15.31 -12.24 -3.44
C GLU A 29 -14.84 -10.78 -3.26
N PHE A 30 -15.48 -9.80 -3.91
CA PHE A 30 -15.15 -8.36 -3.80
C PHE A 30 -15.71 -7.68 -2.54
N LYS A 31 -15.55 -8.32 -1.37
CA LYS A 31 -16.02 -7.70 -0.11
C LYS A 31 -15.29 -6.40 0.17
N ASN A 32 -16.05 -5.33 0.40
CA ASN A 32 -15.50 -4.01 0.71
C ASN A 32 -15.69 -3.62 2.18
N TRP A 33 -15.04 -2.52 2.59
CA TRP A 33 -15.09 -1.99 3.96
C TRP A 33 -16.52 -1.86 4.50
N GLN A 34 -17.45 -1.34 3.69
CA GLN A 34 -18.83 -1.11 4.13
C GLN A 34 -19.54 -2.42 4.52
N GLN A 35 -19.40 -3.46 3.68
CA GLN A 35 -20.00 -4.76 3.97
C GLN A 35 -19.44 -5.35 5.28
N LEU A 36 -18.11 -5.30 5.46
CA LEU A 36 -17.45 -5.72 6.70
C LEU A 36 -18.02 -4.96 7.90
N MET A 37 -18.08 -3.64 7.84
CA MET A 37 -18.51 -2.83 8.98
C MET A 37 -19.98 -3.05 9.34
N HIS A 38 -20.86 -3.28 8.37
CA HIS A 38 -22.26 -3.66 8.64
C HIS A 38 -22.38 -5.06 9.26
N GLU A 39 -21.53 -6.01 8.91
CA GLU A 39 -21.46 -7.31 9.60
C GLU A 39 -21.01 -7.14 11.06
N GLN A 40 -20.02 -6.28 11.31
CA GLN A 40 -19.51 -6.02 12.65
C GLN A 40 -20.49 -5.24 13.53
N GLU A 41 -21.26 -4.31 12.95
CA GLU A 41 -22.28 -3.55 13.68
C GLU A 41 -23.37 -4.46 14.26
N LYS A 42 -23.66 -5.59 13.61
CA LYS A 42 -24.59 -6.62 14.13
C LYS A 42 -24.01 -7.42 15.29
N LYS A 43 -22.69 -7.61 15.32
CA LYS A 43 -21.98 -8.45 16.29
C LYS A 43 -21.52 -7.68 17.53
N ILE A 44 -21.21 -6.40 17.37
CA ILE A 44 -20.57 -5.56 18.39
C ILE A 44 -21.58 -4.51 18.89
N PRO A 45 -22.10 -4.66 20.12
CA PRO A 45 -22.98 -3.68 20.72
C PRO A 45 -22.32 -2.30 20.77
N GLU A 46 -23.11 -1.28 20.44
CA GLU A 46 -22.68 0.12 20.46
C GLU A 46 -21.39 0.41 19.65
N LEU A 47 -21.10 -0.33 18.57
CA LEU A 47 -19.89 -0.19 17.75
C LEU A 47 -19.53 1.28 17.45
N LYS A 48 -20.49 2.07 16.96
CA LYS A 48 -20.31 3.51 16.68
C LYS A 48 -19.92 4.33 17.91
N LYS A 49 -20.50 4.03 19.07
CA LYS A 49 -20.18 4.70 20.35
C LYS A 49 -18.77 4.32 20.80
N ARG A 50 -18.39 3.05 20.65
CA ARG A 50 -17.04 2.57 20.94
C ARG A 50 -16.01 3.27 20.04
N MET A 51 -16.25 3.36 18.73
CA MET A 51 -15.39 4.13 17.83
C MET A 51 -15.24 5.59 18.28
N ARG A 52 -16.35 6.26 18.61
CA ARG A 52 -16.34 7.64 19.09
C ARG A 52 -15.44 7.82 20.32
N ILE A 53 -15.58 6.93 21.31
CA ILE A 53 -14.85 6.99 22.58
C ILE A 53 -13.37 6.61 22.38
N HIS A 54 -13.11 5.47 21.73
CA HIS A 54 -11.75 4.94 21.63
C HIS A 54 -10.88 5.68 20.61
N CYS A 55 -11.47 6.26 19.56
CA CYS A 55 -10.76 7.10 18.59
C CYS A 55 -10.81 8.59 18.92
N ASN A 56 -11.53 9.01 19.97
CA ASN A 56 -11.73 10.41 20.35
C ASN A 56 -12.23 11.30 19.18
N VAL A 57 -13.31 10.87 18.52
CA VAL A 57 -13.91 11.58 17.38
C VAL A 57 -15.36 11.97 17.66
N ASP A 58 -15.98 12.77 16.80
CA ASP A 58 -17.40 13.08 16.90
C ASP A 58 -18.32 11.95 16.39
N LYS A 59 -19.63 12.11 16.60
CA LYS A 59 -20.65 11.13 16.18
C LYS A 59 -20.76 11.00 14.65
N ALA A 60 -20.57 12.10 13.92
CA ALA A 60 -20.71 12.13 12.47
C ALA A 60 -19.58 11.32 11.81
N THR A 61 -18.35 11.52 12.27
CA THR A 61 -17.14 10.81 11.84
C THR A 61 -17.26 9.32 12.09
N ALA A 62 -17.65 8.92 13.31
CA ALA A 62 -17.85 7.51 13.64
C ALA A 62 -18.95 6.85 12.78
N SER A 63 -20.00 7.59 12.42
CA SER A 63 -21.07 7.08 11.55
C SER A 63 -20.58 6.93 10.09
N LYS A 64 -19.78 7.88 9.59
CA LYS A 64 -19.16 7.81 8.26
C LYS A 64 -18.29 6.56 8.11
N TRP A 65 -17.60 6.14 9.18
CA TRP A 65 -16.73 4.97 9.15
C TRP A 65 -17.44 3.63 9.03
N LEU A 66 -18.78 3.58 9.02
CA LEU A 66 -19.50 2.37 8.59
C LEU A 66 -19.51 2.18 7.07
N HIS A 67 -19.26 3.25 6.31
CA HIS A 67 -19.32 3.22 4.85
C HIS A 67 -17.94 3.33 4.20
N THR A 68 -17.03 4.09 4.80
CA THR A 68 -15.69 4.33 4.25
C THR A 68 -14.62 4.17 5.33
N PRO A 69 -13.44 3.59 5.02
CA PRO A 69 -12.37 3.43 6.00
C PRO A 69 -11.87 4.79 6.53
N PRO A 70 -11.40 4.85 7.78
CA PRO A 70 -10.68 6.00 8.30
C PRO A 70 -9.46 6.36 7.44
N THR A 71 -9.17 7.66 7.31
CA THR A 71 -8.03 8.14 6.51
C THR A 71 -6.67 8.02 7.20
N LYS A 72 -6.66 7.75 8.52
CA LYS A 72 -5.46 7.51 9.32
C LYS A 72 -5.42 6.07 9.84
N ARG A 73 -4.27 5.43 9.69
CA ARG A 73 -4.00 4.04 10.08
C ARG A 73 -4.28 3.77 11.57
N ASN A 74 -3.92 4.69 12.46
CA ASN A 74 -4.16 4.56 13.91
C ASN A 74 -5.65 4.38 14.24
N TYR A 75 -6.57 5.02 13.51
CA TYR A 75 -8.00 4.81 13.73
C TYR A 75 -8.44 3.41 13.32
N VAL A 76 -7.86 2.84 12.25
CA VAL A 76 -8.15 1.46 11.81
C VAL A 76 -7.64 0.46 12.84
N LEU A 77 -6.45 0.69 13.40
CA LEU A 77 -5.89 -0.15 14.47
C LEU A 77 -6.71 -0.08 15.76
N VAL A 78 -7.24 1.09 16.11
CA VAL A 78 -8.21 1.21 17.20
C VAL A 78 -9.50 0.44 16.90
N ILE A 79 -10.00 0.48 15.66
CA ILE A 79 -11.16 -0.32 15.24
C ILE A 79 -10.85 -1.82 15.35
N ALA A 80 -9.64 -2.27 14.99
CA ALA A 80 -9.20 -3.65 15.17
C ALA A 80 -9.25 -4.09 16.64
N LEU A 81 -8.80 -3.24 17.58
CA LEU A 81 -8.92 -3.48 19.02
C LEU A 81 -10.38 -3.55 19.49
N ILE A 82 -11.26 -2.67 18.99
CA ILE A 82 -12.70 -2.70 19.30
C ILE A 82 -13.34 -4.03 18.84
N MET A 83 -12.94 -4.48 17.66
CA MET A 83 -13.37 -5.75 17.03
C MET A 83 -12.73 -6.99 17.66
N ASN A 84 -11.82 -6.81 18.61
CA ASN A 84 -11.08 -7.88 19.26
C ASN A 84 -10.26 -8.76 18.28
N LEU A 85 -9.70 -8.15 17.24
CA LEU A 85 -8.85 -8.85 16.27
C LEU A 85 -7.49 -9.20 16.87
N ASP A 86 -6.91 -10.32 16.48
CA ASP A 86 -5.49 -10.61 16.73
C ASP A 86 -4.59 -9.89 15.71
N ILE A 87 -3.29 -10.18 15.69
CA ILE A 87 -2.35 -9.51 14.78
C ILE A 87 -2.64 -9.88 13.32
N GLU A 88 -2.95 -11.15 13.05
CA GLU A 88 -3.18 -11.64 11.70
C GLU A 88 -4.44 -11.00 11.11
N ASP A 89 -5.54 -11.02 11.87
CA ASP A 89 -6.80 -10.40 11.49
C ASP A 89 -6.68 -8.86 11.41
N SER A 90 -5.89 -8.22 12.29
CA SER A 90 -5.62 -6.79 12.22
C SER A 90 -4.85 -6.42 10.95
N ASN A 91 -3.84 -7.22 10.58
CA ASN A 91 -3.10 -7.03 9.34
C ASN A 91 -3.98 -7.29 8.11
N HIS A 92 -4.90 -8.25 8.19
CA HIS A 92 -5.90 -8.47 7.14
C HIS A 92 -6.83 -7.27 6.99
N LEU A 93 -7.35 -6.71 8.09
CA LEU A 93 -8.15 -5.49 8.09
C LEU A 93 -7.42 -4.31 7.44
N LEU A 94 -6.15 -4.09 7.85
CA LEU A 94 -5.31 -3.02 7.33
C LEU A 94 -5.09 -3.15 5.83
N LYS A 95 -4.62 -4.32 5.37
CA LYS A 95 -4.21 -4.52 3.97
C LYS A 95 -5.41 -4.57 3.03
N ARG A 96 -6.48 -5.29 3.41
CA ARG A 96 -7.57 -5.63 2.49
C ARG A 96 -8.73 -4.66 2.50
N TYR A 97 -9.07 -4.10 3.66
CA TYR A 97 -10.26 -3.25 3.77
C TYR A 97 -9.92 -1.77 3.88
N ALA A 98 -8.75 -1.44 4.44
CA ALA A 98 -8.35 -0.06 4.68
C ALA A 98 -7.14 0.41 3.86
N HIS A 99 -6.52 -0.47 3.06
CA HIS A 99 -5.40 -0.19 2.16
C HIS A 99 -4.17 0.43 2.85
N PHE A 100 -3.88 -0.01 4.07
CA PHE A 100 -2.70 0.37 4.85
C PHE A 100 -1.66 -0.75 4.92
N GLN A 101 -0.41 -0.38 5.23
CA GLN A 101 0.67 -1.33 5.51
C GLN A 101 0.31 -2.18 6.73
N GLU A 102 0.70 -3.44 6.70
CA GLU A 102 0.64 -4.29 7.90
C GLU A 102 1.58 -3.78 8.99
N LEU A 103 1.37 -4.28 10.20
CA LEU A 103 2.24 -4.01 11.34
C LEU A 103 3.63 -4.59 11.09
N PHE A 104 4.65 -3.74 11.19
CA PHE A 104 6.03 -4.10 10.92
C PHE A 104 6.86 -4.07 12.21
N PRO A 105 7.44 -5.20 12.65
CA PRO A 105 8.15 -5.29 13.93
C PRO A 105 9.49 -4.55 13.96
N LYS A 106 9.87 -3.87 12.87
CA LYS A 106 10.97 -2.90 12.87
C LYS A 106 10.52 -1.44 12.80
N ASP A 107 9.24 -1.15 13.01
CA ASP A 107 8.73 0.21 13.16
C ASP A 107 8.34 0.46 14.62
N PRO A 108 8.83 1.54 15.28
CA PRO A 108 8.54 1.80 16.69
C PRO A 108 7.05 1.91 17.02
N ASP A 109 6.26 2.55 16.16
CA ASP A 109 4.82 2.74 16.37
C ASP A 109 4.10 1.39 16.22
N ASP A 110 4.52 0.59 15.24
CA ASP A 110 3.97 -0.75 15.02
C ASP A 110 4.30 -1.71 16.17
N ILE A 111 5.49 -1.62 16.77
CA ILE A 111 5.81 -2.40 17.97
C ILE A 111 4.84 -2.03 19.12
N ILE A 112 4.50 -0.75 19.29
CA ILE A 112 3.49 -0.33 20.29
C ILE A 112 2.13 -0.91 19.95
N TRP A 113 1.70 -0.86 18.68
CA TRP A 113 0.42 -1.42 18.27
C TRP A 113 0.35 -2.94 18.43
N ILE A 114 1.42 -3.66 18.08
CA ILE A 114 1.54 -5.11 18.30
C ILE A 114 1.39 -5.43 19.79
N PHE A 115 2.10 -4.68 20.65
CA PHE A 115 1.98 -4.83 22.10
C PHE A 115 0.54 -4.57 22.59
N MET A 116 -0.10 -3.49 22.11
CA MET A 116 -1.47 -3.18 22.50
C MET A 116 -2.48 -4.24 22.08
N ILE A 117 -2.32 -4.83 20.89
CA ILE A 117 -3.16 -5.92 20.39
C ILE A 117 -2.95 -7.18 21.24
N GLN A 118 -1.71 -7.54 21.56
CA GLN A 118 -1.41 -8.74 22.36
C GLN A 118 -1.92 -8.60 23.80
N HIS A 119 -1.77 -7.41 24.38
CA HIS A 119 -2.06 -7.14 25.80
C HIS A 119 -3.31 -6.29 25.97
N ARG A 120 -4.30 -6.47 25.09
CA ARG A 120 -5.54 -5.66 25.05
C ARG A 120 -6.25 -5.51 26.39
N SER A 121 -6.16 -6.51 27.27
CA SER A 121 -6.77 -6.51 28.60
C SER A 121 -6.16 -5.49 29.56
N LEU A 122 -4.94 -5.00 29.28
CA LEU A 122 -4.30 -3.92 30.02
C LEU A 122 -4.91 -2.55 29.71
N PHE A 123 -5.68 -2.45 28.63
CA PHE A 123 -6.25 -1.20 28.13
C PHE A 123 -7.78 -1.30 28.12
N ASN A 124 -8.42 -0.47 28.92
CA ASN A 124 -9.87 -0.52 29.15
C ASN A 124 -10.59 0.76 28.70
N GLU A 125 -9.87 1.86 28.48
CA GLU A 125 -10.46 3.12 28.04
C GLU A 125 -9.59 3.81 26.98
N ARG A 126 -10.23 4.42 25.98
CA ARG A 126 -9.61 5.33 25.00
C ARG A 126 -8.30 4.84 24.36
N TYR A 127 -8.38 3.77 23.56
CA TYR A 127 -7.21 3.12 22.93
C TYR A 127 -6.27 4.09 22.20
N LEU A 128 -6.79 5.10 21.49
CA LEU A 128 -5.92 6.06 20.82
C LEU A 128 -5.07 6.87 21.81
N LEU A 129 -5.65 7.25 22.97
CA LEU A 129 -4.93 8.00 24.00
C LEU A 129 -3.87 7.12 24.68
N GLU A 130 -4.15 5.83 24.87
CA GLU A 130 -3.16 4.88 25.39
C GLU A 130 -1.98 4.69 24.44
N PHE A 131 -2.25 4.58 23.13
CA PHE A 131 -1.20 4.59 22.12
C PHE A 131 -0.35 5.87 22.21
N GLU A 132 -0.99 7.05 22.25
CA GLU A 132 -0.30 8.33 22.37
C GLU A 132 0.58 8.43 23.63
N ARG A 133 0.11 7.88 24.76
CA ARG A 133 0.85 7.82 26.03
C ARG A 133 2.08 6.91 25.94
N LEU A 134 1.93 5.71 25.39
CA LEU A 134 3.04 4.77 25.19
C LEU A 134 4.08 5.34 24.23
N HIS A 135 3.62 5.89 23.10
CA HIS A 135 4.45 6.55 22.10
C HIS A 135 5.25 7.70 22.72
N TYR A 136 4.60 8.58 23.50
CA TYR A 136 5.29 9.66 24.22
C TYR A 136 6.35 9.13 25.19
N SER A 137 6.07 8.02 25.89
CA SER A 137 7.02 7.40 26.84
C SER A 137 8.27 6.86 26.14
N VAL A 138 8.10 6.24 24.98
CA VAL A 138 9.19 5.80 24.10
C VAL A 138 10.02 6.98 23.62
N GLN A 139 9.36 8.00 23.05
CA GLN A 139 10.04 9.20 22.54
C GLN A 139 10.86 9.91 23.61
N ARG A 140 10.29 10.08 24.81
CA ARG A 140 10.99 10.70 25.94
C ARG A 140 12.23 9.90 26.34
N LYS A 141 12.16 8.57 26.31
CA LYS A 141 13.31 7.71 26.66
C LYS A 141 14.40 7.78 25.59
N LEU A 142 14.04 7.76 24.31
CA LEU A 142 14.98 7.94 23.20
C LEU A 142 15.72 9.28 23.30
N GLN A 143 14.99 10.37 23.56
CA GLN A 143 15.60 11.69 23.77
C GLN A 143 16.62 11.68 24.92
N GLN A 144 16.28 11.07 26.07
CA GLN A 144 17.21 10.95 27.21
C GLN A 144 18.50 10.20 26.86
N LEU A 145 18.41 9.17 26.01
CA LEU A 145 19.58 8.41 25.56
C LEU A 145 20.47 9.24 24.64
N LEU A 146 19.88 9.98 23.70
CA LEU A 146 20.60 10.90 22.81
C LEU A 146 21.37 11.98 23.59
N PHE A 147 20.75 12.58 24.62
CA PHE A 147 21.40 13.59 25.46
C PHE A 147 22.55 13.00 26.32
N LYS A 148 22.45 11.72 26.72
CA LYS A 148 23.47 11.08 27.57
C LYS A 148 24.69 10.57 26.82
N HIS A 149 24.52 10.13 25.58
CA HIS A 149 25.59 9.44 24.84
C HIS A 149 26.21 10.27 23.72
N GLY A 150 25.63 11.43 23.37
CA GLY A 150 26.02 12.17 22.16
C GLY A 150 25.71 11.37 20.90
N GLN A 151 25.81 11.99 19.72
CA GLN A 151 25.82 11.24 18.46
C GLN A 151 27.14 10.46 18.38
N LYS A 152 27.20 9.27 18.99
CA LYS A 152 28.28 8.32 18.68
C LYS A 152 28.00 7.74 17.30
N GLU A 153 29.04 7.61 16.49
CA GLU A 153 29.00 6.87 15.23
C GLU A 153 28.39 5.48 15.47
N PRO A 154 27.61 4.95 14.51
CA PRO A 154 27.07 3.60 14.64
C PRO A 154 28.23 2.64 14.87
N ALA A 155 28.23 1.94 16.01
CA ALA A 155 29.12 0.80 16.18
C ALA A 155 28.78 -0.23 15.09
N ASP A 156 29.72 -1.12 14.72
CA ASP A 156 29.45 -2.27 13.86
C ASP A 156 28.32 -3.13 14.46
N HIS A 157 27.08 -2.74 14.18
CA HIS A 157 25.87 -3.34 14.73
C HIS A 157 25.37 -4.36 13.72
N ILE A 158 25.39 -5.62 14.10
CA ILE A 158 24.79 -6.68 13.31
C ILE A 158 23.28 -6.49 13.39
N HIS A 159 22.66 -6.11 12.27
CA HIS A 159 21.23 -5.84 12.23
C HIS A 159 20.38 -7.08 12.52
N ALA A 160 19.41 -6.95 13.44
CA ALA A 160 18.45 -8.01 13.71
C ALA A 160 17.56 -8.30 12.48
N THR A 161 17.25 -9.58 12.24
CA THR A 161 16.31 -9.96 11.16
C THR A 161 14.88 -9.64 11.55
N THR A 162 13.99 -9.47 10.56
CA THR A 162 12.55 -9.24 10.82
C THR A 162 11.91 -10.40 11.60
N GLU A 163 12.33 -11.64 11.33
CA GLU A 163 11.84 -12.84 12.03
C GLU A 163 12.23 -12.82 13.50
N THR A 164 13.50 -12.50 13.79
CA THR A 164 14.00 -12.38 15.17
C THR A 164 13.26 -11.30 15.94
N MET A 165 13.10 -10.11 15.35
CA MET A 165 12.38 -9.00 16.00
C MET A 165 10.90 -9.30 16.19
N SER A 166 10.27 -10.03 15.26
CA SER A 166 8.88 -10.48 15.40
C SER A 166 8.70 -11.40 16.61
N ALA A 167 9.57 -12.41 16.75
CA ALA A 167 9.56 -13.32 17.88
C ALA A 167 9.81 -12.61 19.21
N GLU A 168 10.79 -11.71 19.27
CA GLU A 168 11.12 -10.96 20.48
C GLU A 168 9.99 -10.00 20.90
N THR A 169 9.35 -9.35 19.92
CA THR A 169 8.19 -8.46 20.17
C THR A 169 7.06 -9.22 20.87
N TYR A 170 6.84 -10.49 20.51
CA TYR A 170 5.83 -11.35 21.13
C TYR A 170 6.07 -11.61 22.63
N HIS A 171 7.33 -11.54 23.09
CA HIS A 171 7.70 -11.78 24.48
C HIS A 171 7.67 -10.52 25.36
N ILE A 172 7.33 -9.36 24.79
CA ILE A 172 7.19 -8.11 25.56
C ILE A 172 5.94 -8.21 26.44
N CYS A 173 6.14 -8.37 27.75
CA CYS A 173 5.05 -8.60 28.70
C CYS A 173 4.70 -7.38 29.57
N SER A 174 5.33 -6.23 29.37
CA SER A 174 5.05 -5.01 30.13
C SER A 174 5.48 -3.75 29.39
N GLU A 175 4.88 -2.61 29.75
CA GLU A 175 5.23 -1.30 29.17
C GLU A 175 6.70 -0.92 29.40
N THR A 176 7.26 -1.26 30.57
CA THR A 176 8.68 -0.99 30.84
C THR A 176 9.58 -1.79 29.91
N LYS A 177 9.24 -3.06 29.64
CA LYS A 177 9.97 -3.89 28.69
C LYS A 177 9.80 -3.39 27.26
N LEU A 178 8.60 -2.94 26.88
CA LEU A 178 8.31 -2.33 25.58
C LEU A 178 9.25 -1.14 25.31
N VAL A 179 9.29 -0.20 26.24
CA VAL A 179 10.12 1.02 26.10
C VAL A 179 11.60 0.65 26.02
N SER A 180 12.08 -0.24 26.88
CA SER A 180 13.47 -0.70 26.85
C SER A 180 13.83 -1.42 25.55
N TYR A 181 12.93 -2.27 25.04
CA TYR A 181 13.12 -3.02 23.80
C TYR A 181 13.27 -2.10 22.59
N ILE A 182 12.34 -1.15 22.41
CA ILE A 182 12.39 -0.19 21.29
C ILE A 182 13.67 0.65 21.37
N CYS A 183 14.08 1.08 22.56
CA CYS A 183 15.31 1.86 22.74
C CYS A 183 16.59 1.07 22.45
N ALA A 184 16.61 -0.23 22.78
CA ALA A 184 17.74 -1.11 22.53
C ALA A 184 17.93 -1.36 21.03
N HIS A 185 16.85 -1.52 20.29
CA HIS A 185 16.88 -1.83 18.85
C HIS A 185 16.80 -0.60 17.94
N ARG A 186 16.92 0.62 18.48
CA ARG A 186 16.65 1.87 17.73
C ARG A 186 17.39 1.97 16.39
N ASP A 187 18.60 1.40 16.28
CA ASP A 187 19.44 1.46 15.08
C ASP A 187 18.96 0.46 14.01
N ASP A 188 18.24 -0.60 14.40
CA ASP A 188 17.65 -1.62 13.50
C ASP A 188 16.26 -1.23 12.96
N LEU A 189 15.62 -0.21 13.54
CA LEU A 189 14.24 0.18 13.27
C LEU A 189 14.06 1.09 12.02
N ALA A 190 15.09 1.23 11.17
CA ALA A 190 15.12 2.21 10.06
C ALA A 190 15.26 1.61 8.65
N ASP A 191 14.97 0.32 8.46
CA ASP A 191 15.39 -0.42 7.25
C ASP A 191 14.36 -0.42 6.09
N ARG A 192 13.04 -0.45 6.37
CA ARG A 192 12.02 -0.66 5.31
C ARG A 192 11.93 0.47 4.28
N ASN A 193 11.89 1.73 4.74
CA ASN A 193 11.80 2.87 3.81
C ASN A 193 13.09 3.02 3.00
N GLN A 194 14.25 2.67 3.56
CA GLN A 194 15.53 2.67 2.85
C GLN A 194 15.52 1.66 1.71
N ARG A 195 15.01 0.44 1.93
CA ARG A 195 14.84 -0.57 0.87
C ARG A 195 13.92 -0.09 -0.25
N LEU A 196 12.80 0.55 0.08
CA LEU A 196 11.91 1.14 -0.93
C LEU A 196 12.60 2.25 -1.75
N ILE A 197 13.38 3.11 -1.09
CA ILE A 197 14.14 4.16 -1.78
C ILE A 197 15.19 3.55 -2.70
N ALA A 198 15.93 2.53 -2.23
CA ALA A 198 16.93 1.84 -3.04
C ALA A 198 16.31 1.17 -4.28
N PHE A 199 15.14 0.54 -4.11
CA PHE A 199 14.37 -0.01 -5.23
C PHE A 199 14.00 1.08 -6.25
N LEU A 200 13.44 2.20 -5.79
CA LEU A 200 13.05 3.31 -6.66
C LEU A 200 14.26 3.95 -7.37
N ASP A 201 15.37 4.12 -6.66
CA ASP A 201 16.60 4.67 -7.23
C ASP A 201 17.18 3.72 -8.29
N HIS A 202 17.16 2.40 -8.04
CA HIS A 202 17.57 1.41 -9.04
C HIS A 202 16.72 1.50 -10.31
N TRP A 203 15.40 1.53 -10.16
CA TRP A 203 14.47 1.66 -11.29
C TRP A 203 14.65 2.97 -12.06
N LEU A 204 14.68 4.10 -11.35
CA LEU A 204 14.81 5.43 -11.95
C LEU A 204 16.15 5.65 -12.64
N ASN A 205 17.24 5.10 -12.09
CA ASN A 205 18.55 5.15 -12.74
C ASN A 205 18.57 4.32 -14.03
N GLY A 206 17.78 3.24 -14.10
CA GLY A 206 17.52 2.50 -15.33
C GLY A 206 16.68 3.29 -16.36
N GLN A 207 15.86 4.25 -15.92
CA GLN A 207 14.97 5.06 -16.76
C GLN A 207 15.51 6.45 -17.14
N SER A 208 16.80 6.72 -16.90
CA SER A 208 17.44 8.05 -17.00
C SER A 208 17.24 8.80 -18.34
N LEU A 209 16.88 8.13 -19.44
CA LEU A 209 16.68 8.76 -20.75
C LEU A 209 15.21 8.99 -21.12
N TYR A 210 14.28 8.11 -20.71
CA TYR A 210 12.85 8.26 -21.05
C TYR A 210 12.20 9.46 -20.34
N HIS A 211 12.52 9.71 -19.07
CA HIS A 211 12.03 10.89 -18.34
C HIS A 211 12.63 12.21 -18.86
N ALA A 212 13.85 12.18 -19.40
CA ALA A 212 14.48 13.34 -20.01
C ALA A 212 13.86 13.68 -21.38
N LEU A 213 13.34 12.68 -22.10
CA LEU A 213 12.78 12.83 -23.45
C LEU A 213 11.26 13.01 -23.48
N SER A 214 10.52 12.43 -22.54
CA SER A 214 9.04 12.40 -22.56
C SER A 214 8.38 13.67 -22.05
N GLY A 215 9.10 14.59 -21.40
CA GLY A 215 8.53 15.85 -20.88
C GLY A 215 7.39 15.67 -19.85
N LYS A 216 7.09 14.43 -19.43
CA LYS A 216 6.02 14.11 -18.48
C LYS A 216 6.34 14.73 -17.12
N PRO A 217 5.37 15.31 -16.40
CA PRO A 217 5.64 15.99 -15.15
C PRO A 217 5.86 14.98 -14.03
N VAL A 218 7.07 14.42 -13.93
CA VAL A 218 7.52 13.69 -12.73
C VAL A 218 7.59 14.63 -11.51
N GLN A 219 7.33 15.93 -11.64
CA GLN A 219 7.44 16.93 -10.56
C GLN A 219 6.57 16.61 -9.33
N HIS A 220 5.33 16.14 -9.52
CA HIS A 220 4.45 15.77 -8.41
C HIS A 220 4.86 14.45 -7.75
N LEU A 221 5.41 13.52 -8.53
CA LEU A 221 5.99 12.26 -8.05
C LEU A 221 7.33 12.49 -7.35
N ASN A 222 8.17 13.40 -7.84
CA ASN A 222 9.43 13.82 -7.24
C ASN A 222 9.22 14.41 -5.86
N LYS A 223 8.14 15.19 -5.66
CA LYS A 223 7.76 15.65 -4.32
C LYS A 223 7.40 14.47 -3.42
N HIS A 224 6.61 13.51 -3.90
CA HIS A 224 6.21 12.35 -3.11
C HIS A 224 7.39 11.42 -2.77
N ILE A 225 8.22 11.11 -3.75
CA ILE A 225 9.48 10.35 -3.60
C ILE A 225 10.42 11.10 -2.64
N SER A 226 10.54 12.41 -2.76
CA SER A 226 11.35 13.24 -1.85
C SER A 226 10.79 13.26 -0.43
N GLU A 227 9.46 13.29 -0.25
CA GLU A 227 8.84 13.20 1.07
C GLU A 227 9.06 11.83 1.72
N ILE A 228 8.97 10.74 0.95
CA ILE A 228 9.31 9.39 1.41
C ILE A 228 10.81 9.31 1.76
N ARG A 229 11.68 9.83 0.87
CA ARG A 229 13.14 9.85 1.04
C ARG A 229 13.58 10.58 2.30
N ASN A 230 12.90 11.67 2.62
CA ASN A 230 13.16 12.47 3.81
C ASN A 230 12.38 12.01 5.05
N GLY A 231 11.69 10.87 4.99
CA GLY A 231 10.88 10.33 6.10
C GLY A 231 9.71 11.21 6.53
N LYS A 232 9.28 12.16 5.69
CA LYS A 232 8.19 13.10 5.99
C LYS A 232 6.81 12.46 5.87
N THR A 233 6.67 11.47 5.00
CA THR A 233 5.41 10.74 4.79
C THR A 233 5.67 9.25 4.67
N LEU A 234 4.80 8.45 5.27
CA LEU A 234 4.79 7.01 5.05
C LEU A 234 4.19 6.69 3.67
N PRO A 235 4.73 5.68 2.95
CA PRO A 235 4.16 5.25 1.68
C PRO A 235 2.72 4.76 1.90
N LYS A 236 1.81 5.14 1.01
CA LYS A 236 0.44 4.62 0.97
C LYS A 236 0.31 3.66 -0.19
N ARG A 237 -0.45 2.57 -0.03
CA ARG A 237 -0.62 1.51 -1.03
C ARG A 237 -1.02 2.09 -2.38
N ASP A 238 -2.13 2.79 -2.38
CA ASP A 238 -2.75 3.38 -3.57
C ASP A 238 -1.78 4.32 -4.30
N LYS A 239 -1.01 5.10 -3.53
CA LYS A 239 0.00 6.02 -4.09
C LYS A 239 1.20 5.28 -4.70
N LEU A 240 1.58 4.14 -4.13
CA LEU A 240 2.63 3.31 -4.72
C LEU A 240 2.14 2.60 -5.99
N ILE A 241 0.91 2.08 -6.02
CA ILE A 241 0.32 1.53 -7.25
C ILE A 241 0.35 2.59 -8.35
N MET A 242 -0.13 3.80 -8.04
CA MET A 242 -0.09 4.92 -8.99
C MET A 242 1.32 5.32 -9.41
N LEU A 243 2.27 5.35 -8.48
CA LEU A 243 3.65 5.64 -8.79
C LEU A 243 4.20 4.61 -9.77
N GLY A 244 3.89 3.32 -9.58
CA GLY A 244 4.30 2.25 -10.48
C GLY A 244 3.71 2.43 -11.88
N LEU A 245 2.41 2.75 -11.97
CA LEU A 245 1.76 3.05 -13.25
C LEU A 245 2.37 4.27 -13.95
N ALA A 246 2.67 5.33 -13.20
CA ALA A 246 3.27 6.55 -13.76
C ALA A 246 4.74 6.38 -14.19
N LEU A 247 5.42 5.36 -13.65
CA LEU A 247 6.77 4.95 -14.02
C LEU A 247 6.78 3.82 -15.04
N ASP A 248 5.63 3.51 -15.65
CA ASP A 248 5.44 2.46 -16.65
C ASP A 248 6.03 1.11 -16.16
N MET A 249 5.75 0.74 -14.90
CA MET A 249 6.15 -0.54 -14.33
C MET A 249 5.17 -1.66 -14.73
N PRO A 250 5.67 -2.85 -15.13
CA PRO A 250 4.82 -4.03 -15.30
C PRO A 250 4.25 -4.49 -13.96
N VAL A 251 3.21 -5.34 -14.01
CA VAL A 251 2.51 -5.90 -12.84
C VAL A 251 3.49 -6.45 -11.80
N ASP A 252 4.45 -7.28 -12.22
CA ASP A 252 5.40 -7.92 -11.30
C ASP A 252 6.34 -6.91 -10.61
N THR A 253 6.75 -5.85 -11.30
CA THR A 253 7.57 -4.78 -10.72
C THR A 253 6.77 -3.93 -9.75
N VAL A 254 5.50 -3.63 -10.05
CA VAL A 254 4.60 -2.96 -9.09
C VAL A 254 4.42 -3.83 -7.84
N ASP A 255 4.22 -5.13 -8.02
CA ASP A 255 4.10 -6.10 -6.93
C ASP A 255 5.39 -6.16 -6.08
N GLU A 256 6.57 -6.12 -6.71
CA GLU A 256 7.86 -6.07 -6.00
C GLU A 256 8.03 -4.77 -5.19
N MET A 257 7.67 -3.63 -5.77
CA MET A 257 7.68 -2.34 -5.07
C MET A 257 6.75 -2.37 -3.84
N LEU A 258 5.53 -2.90 -4.01
CA LEU A 258 4.56 -3.04 -2.93
C LEU A 258 5.10 -3.93 -1.82
N LYS A 259 5.65 -5.10 -2.16
CA LYS A 259 6.29 -6.01 -1.19
C LYS A 259 7.43 -5.35 -0.44
N THR A 260 8.28 -4.61 -1.14
CA THR A 260 9.40 -3.86 -0.54
C THR A 260 8.91 -2.83 0.47
N ALA A 261 7.77 -2.19 0.20
CA ALA A 261 7.10 -1.26 1.10
C ALA A 261 6.25 -1.93 2.20
N GLY A 262 6.20 -3.27 2.28
CA GLY A 262 5.41 -4.01 3.27
C GLY A 262 3.92 -4.10 2.95
N PHE A 263 3.57 -4.06 1.65
CA PHE A 263 2.22 -4.31 1.16
C PHE A 263 2.14 -5.64 0.41
N GLU A 264 0.94 -6.18 0.30
CA GLU A 264 0.69 -7.34 -0.56
C GLU A 264 0.75 -6.97 -2.06
N PRO A 265 0.96 -7.93 -2.96
CA PRO A 265 0.73 -7.75 -4.40
C PRO A 265 -0.61 -7.10 -4.72
N MET A 266 -0.73 -6.53 -5.92
CA MET A 266 -2.00 -6.12 -6.48
C MET A 266 -2.99 -7.29 -6.46
N CYS A 267 -4.23 -6.98 -6.10
CA CYS A 267 -5.21 -7.94 -5.66
C CYS A 267 -6.22 -8.24 -6.77
N PRO A 268 -6.27 -9.47 -7.30
CA PRO A 268 -7.29 -9.86 -8.28
C PRO A 268 -8.72 -9.90 -7.70
N LYS A 269 -8.84 -9.89 -6.37
CA LYS A 269 -10.12 -9.80 -5.62
C LYS A 269 -10.48 -8.38 -5.23
N ASP A 270 -9.74 -7.38 -5.69
CA ASP A 270 -10.18 -5.99 -5.65
C ASP A 270 -10.55 -5.62 -7.08
N GLN A 271 -11.76 -5.12 -7.29
CA GLN A 271 -12.27 -4.92 -8.65
C GLN A 271 -11.45 -3.89 -9.44
N LEU A 272 -10.87 -2.89 -8.76
CA LEU A 272 -10.05 -1.88 -9.40
C LEU A 272 -8.63 -2.40 -9.66
N GLU A 273 -8.00 -3.02 -8.68
CA GLU A 273 -6.67 -3.61 -8.87
C GLU A 273 -6.72 -4.76 -9.91
N ALA A 274 -7.82 -5.54 -9.97
CA ALA A 274 -8.05 -6.53 -11.02
C ALA A 274 -8.12 -5.91 -12.42
N ASN A 275 -8.82 -4.78 -12.57
CA ASN A 275 -8.82 -4.06 -13.84
C ASN A 275 -7.41 -3.56 -14.19
N ILE A 276 -6.68 -2.98 -13.24
CA ILE A 276 -5.30 -2.52 -13.48
C ILE A 276 -4.41 -3.70 -13.93
N ILE A 277 -4.48 -4.84 -13.24
CA ILE A 277 -3.73 -6.06 -13.61
C ILE A 277 -4.09 -6.48 -15.03
N TYR A 278 -5.38 -6.61 -15.35
CA TYR A 278 -5.86 -7.02 -16.66
C TYR A 278 -5.31 -6.09 -17.76
N GLN A 279 -5.45 -4.78 -17.61
CA GLN A 279 -5.05 -3.80 -18.64
C GLN A 279 -3.53 -3.79 -18.87
N LEU A 280 -2.73 -3.91 -17.81
CA LEU A 280 -1.28 -4.00 -17.94
C LEU A 280 -0.84 -5.30 -18.64
N ASN A 281 -1.53 -6.42 -18.38
CA ASN A 281 -1.26 -7.68 -19.05
C ASN A 281 -1.66 -7.63 -20.53
N GLN A 282 -2.82 -7.06 -20.85
CA GLN A 282 -3.26 -6.86 -22.24
C GLN A 282 -2.28 -5.99 -23.02
N LEU A 283 -1.71 -4.98 -22.38
CA LEU A 283 -0.70 -4.12 -22.99
C LEU A 283 0.56 -4.89 -23.36
N GLU A 284 1.10 -5.71 -22.45
CA GLU A 284 2.29 -6.52 -22.72
C GLU A 284 2.05 -7.59 -23.80
N LEU A 285 0.84 -8.16 -23.85
CA LEU A 285 0.46 -9.11 -24.89
C LEU A 285 0.30 -8.45 -26.27
N SER A 286 -0.35 -7.28 -26.31
CA SER A 286 -0.67 -6.57 -27.55
C SER A 286 0.54 -5.83 -28.12
N VAL A 287 1.45 -5.39 -27.26
CA VAL A 287 2.71 -4.74 -27.64
C VAL A 287 3.84 -5.51 -26.95
N PRO A 288 4.36 -6.57 -27.58
CA PRO A 288 5.47 -7.33 -27.02
C PRO A 288 6.64 -6.42 -26.70
N ASP A 289 7.28 -6.65 -25.54
CA ASP A 289 8.35 -5.81 -25.00
C ASP A 289 7.92 -4.37 -24.62
N TYR A 290 6.63 -4.03 -24.50
CA TYR A 290 6.20 -2.65 -24.18
C TYR A 290 6.96 -2.06 -22.99
N PHE A 291 7.03 -2.77 -21.87
CA PHE A 291 7.71 -2.26 -20.68
C PHE A 291 9.23 -2.16 -20.88
N ARG A 292 9.83 -3.02 -21.70
CA ARG A 292 11.26 -2.94 -22.09
C ARG A 292 11.52 -1.79 -23.07
N ILE A 293 10.60 -1.54 -23.98
CA ILE A 293 10.60 -0.45 -24.96
C ILE A 293 10.45 0.90 -24.27
N ALA A 294 9.56 1.00 -23.29
CA ALA A 294 9.40 2.18 -22.44
C ALA A 294 10.69 2.52 -21.66
N GLN A 295 11.56 1.52 -21.45
CA GLN A 295 12.85 1.67 -20.77
C GLN A 295 14.02 2.02 -21.72
N ASP A 296 13.94 1.76 -23.03
CA ASP A 296 15.00 2.05 -24.01
C ASP A 296 14.48 2.80 -25.28
N PRO A 297 14.74 4.12 -25.40
CA PRO A 297 14.29 4.94 -26.52
C PRO A 297 14.88 4.55 -27.89
N LYS A 298 16.01 3.83 -27.91
CA LYS A 298 16.63 3.38 -29.17
C LYS A 298 15.86 2.19 -29.73
N ILE A 299 15.48 1.26 -28.85
CA ILE A 299 14.58 0.14 -29.17
C ILE A 299 13.19 0.68 -29.57
N LEU A 300 12.69 1.73 -28.91
CA LEU A 300 11.42 2.39 -29.27
C LEU A 300 11.39 2.87 -30.73
N ASN A 301 12.44 3.54 -31.21
CA ASN A 301 12.48 4.01 -32.60
C ASN A 301 12.63 2.86 -33.60
N ASP A 302 13.43 1.84 -33.27
CA ASP A 302 13.64 0.69 -34.14
C ASP A 302 12.36 -0.16 -34.26
N ILE A 303 11.67 -0.42 -33.15
CA ILE A 303 10.41 -1.16 -33.11
C ILE A 303 9.25 -0.33 -33.68
N LYS A 304 9.18 0.97 -33.42
CA LYS A 304 8.19 1.86 -34.06
C LYS A 304 8.31 1.80 -35.59
N ASN A 305 9.53 1.80 -36.12
CA ASN A 305 9.75 1.68 -37.56
C ASN A 305 9.34 0.30 -38.11
N GLU A 306 9.56 -0.78 -37.35
CA GLU A 306 9.09 -2.13 -37.73
C GLU A 306 7.55 -2.28 -37.64
N LEU A 307 6.91 -1.74 -36.61
CA LEU A 307 5.46 -1.83 -36.40
C LEU A 307 4.67 -0.97 -37.41
N ILE A 308 5.18 0.22 -37.76
CA ILE A 308 4.67 1.03 -38.87
C ILE A 308 4.72 0.24 -40.19
N GLN A 309 5.77 -0.55 -40.42
CA GLN A 309 5.88 -1.39 -41.61
C GLN A 309 4.92 -2.59 -41.61
N ARG A 310 4.50 -3.07 -40.44
CA ARG A 310 3.57 -4.22 -40.27
C ARG A 310 2.10 -3.82 -40.16
N ASN A 311 1.79 -2.54 -40.02
CA ASN A 311 0.44 -1.99 -39.89
C ASN A 311 -0.33 -2.42 -38.62
N ASP A 312 0.39 -2.78 -37.55
CA ASP A 312 -0.12 -3.22 -36.24
C ASP A 312 0.01 -2.11 -35.17
N MET A 313 -0.41 -0.88 -35.51
CA MET A 313 -0.12 0.33 -34.70
C MET A 313 -1.28 0.86 -33.85
N GLN A 314 -2.50 0.32 -33.97
CA GLN A 314 -3.70 0.97 -33.41
C GLN A 314 -3.66 1.19 -31.89
N LEU A 315 -3.30 0.17 -31.10
CA LEU A 315 -3.26 0.29 -29.64
C LEU A 315 -2.04 1.10 -29.17
N PHE A 316 -0.90 0.93 -29.84
CA PHE A 316 0.33 1.67 -29.55
C PHE A 316 0.14 3.17 -29.77
N ASP A 317 -0.45 3.57 -30.89
CA ASP A 317 -0.77 4.96 -31.19
C ASP A 317 -1.76 5.53 -30.18
N GLN A 318 -2.80 4.78 -29.80
CA GLN A 318 -3.75 5.23 -28.77
C GLN A 318 -3.09 5.50 -27.41
N ILE A 319 -2.20 4.62 -26.95
CA ILE A 319 -1.49 4.81 -25.69
C ILE A 319 -0.51 5.99 -25.77
N TRP A 320 0.19 6.14 -26.89
CA TRP A 320 1.16 7.22 -27.07
C TRP A 320 0.48 8.59 -27.27
N GLU A 321 -0.67 8.64 -27.95
CA GLU A 321 -1.52 9.83 -28.09
C GLU A 321 -2.20 10.22 -26.76
N SER A 322 -2.58 9.24 -25.94
CA SER A 322 -3.16 9.49 -24.60
C SER A 322 -2.18 10.20 -23.65
N GLY A 323 -0.88 10.17 -23.96
CA GLY A 323 0.16 10.87 -23.22
C GLY A 323 0.63 10.16 -21.95
N SER A 324 -0.11 9.21 -21.37
CA SER A 324 0.35 8.35 -20.26
C SER A 324 -0.48 7.07 -20.09
N LEU A 325 0.11 6.04 -19.48
CA LEU A 325 -0.61 4.81 -19.10
C LEU A 325 -1.81 5.10 -18.17
N ILE A 326 -1.70 6.14 -17.33
CA ILE A 326 -2.80 6.58 -16.47
C ILE A 326 -3.97 7.11 -17.30
N ASP A 327 -3.71 7.89 -18.34
CA ASP A 327 -4.75 8.44 -19.21
C ASP A 327 -5.41 7.36 -20.07
N TYR A 328 -4.62 6.40 -20.56
CA TYR A 328 -5.13 5.19 -21.20
C TYR A 328 -6.07 4.41 -20.26
N LEU A 329 -5.64 4.15 -19.02
CA LEU A 329 -6.47 3.47 -18.02
C LEU A 329 -7.76 4.24 -17.71
N ARG A 330 -7.71 5.58 -17.63
CA ARG A 330 -8.92 6.41 -17.44
C ARG A 330 -9.92 6.21 -18.57
N GLN A 331 -9.44 6.22 -19.81
CA GLN A 331 -10.29 6.05 -20.98
C GLN A 331 -10.93 4.66 -21.00
N SER A 332 -10.13 3.60 -20.77
CA SER A 332 -10.62 2.23 -20.71
C SER A 332 -11.66 2.04 -19.59
N ILE A 333 -11.47 2.63 -18.41
CA ILE A 333 -12.45 2.56 -17.30
C ILE A 333 -13.80 3.19 -17.68
N LYS A 334 -13.79 4.29 -18.44
CA LYS A 334 -15.03 4.93 -18.93
C LYS A 334 -15.72 4.07 -19.98
N GLU A 335 -14.97 3.58 -20.96
CA GLU A 335 -15.48 2.70 -22.02
C GLU A 335 -16.05 1.41 -21.43
N CYS A 336 -15.43 0.89 -20.38
CA CYS A 336 -15.91 -0.28 -19.65
C CYS A 336 -17.01 0.03 -18.60
N GLY A 337 -17.58 1.24 -18.55
CA GLY A 337 -18.69 1.56 -17.64
C GLY A 337 -18.39 1.35 -16.14
N MET A 338 -17.11 1.24 -15.76
CA MET A 338 -16.68 0.99 -14.38
C MET A 338 -16.57 2.28 -13.54
N GLU A 339 -17.01 3.41 -14.09
CA GLU A 339 -16.91 4.73 -13.46
C GLU A 339 -17.49 4.81 -12.04
N GLN A 340 -18.57 4.08 -11.77
CA GLN A 340 -19.27 4.16 -10.49
C GLN A 340 -18.53 3.40 -9.38
N ILE A 341 -17.82 2.32 -9.74
CA ILE A 341 -16.90 1.61 -8.85
C ILE A 341 -15.67 2.47 -8.60
N PHE A 342 -15.17 3.09 -9.68
CA PHE A 342 -14.04 3.99 -9.64
C PHE A 342 -14.30 5.23 -8.75
N LYS A 343 -15.50 5.83 -8.81
CA LYS A 343 -15.96 6.96 -7.95
C LYS A 343 -15.89 6.70 -6.45
N ASN A 344 -16.00 5.44 -6.05
CA ASN A 344 -15.99 5.04 -4.64
C ASN A 344 -14.60 4.57 -4.17
N SER A 345 -13.63 4.48 -5.08
CA SER A 345 -12.27 4.06 -4.77
C SER A 345 -11.47 5.20 -4.10
N PRO A 346 -10.56 4.88 -3.15
CA PRO A 346 -9.58 5.86 -2.69
C PRO A 346 -8.69 6.38 -3.82
N LEU A 347 -8.59 5.68 -4.96
CA LEU A 347 -7.86 6.16 -6.13
C LEU A 347 -8.62 7.22 -6.94
N TYR A 348 -9.94 7.40 -6.73
CA TYR A 348 -10.79 8.26 -7.57
C TYR A 348 -10.26 9.68 -7.75
N HIS A 349 -9.82 10.30 -6.66
CA HIS A 349 -9.43 11.71 -6.62
C HIS A 349 -8.07 11.99 -7.28
N LEU A 350 -7.39 10.94 -7.74
CA LEU A 350 -6.07 10.99 -8.36
C LEU A 350 -6.13 10.60 -9.86
N PHE A 351 -7.29 10.14 -10.32
CA PHE A 351 -7.66 10.05 -11.72
C PHE A 351 -8.67 11.16 -12.06
#